data_AF-A0A6A0JJ11-F1
#
_entry.id   AF-A0A6A0JJ11-F1
#
_cell.length_a   1.000
_cell.length_b   1.000
_cell.length_c   1.000
_cell.angle_alpha   90.00
_cell.angle_beta   90.00
_cell.angle_gamma   90.00
#
_symmetry.space_group_name_H-M   'P 1'
#
loop_
_entity.id
_entity.type
_entity.pdbx_description
1 polymer ?
#
loop_
_entity_poly.entity_id
_entity_poly.type
_entity_poly.pdbx_seq_one_letter_code
_entity_poly.pdbx_strand_id
1 'polypeptide(L)'
;MEMSLSLSIGIFVASAVAVIYFGSLLAKYGDALATLTGWGRLFVGSLLVALATSLPELSTNISAVRLATPNPELALGDVFGSNMANMFILAVVALMFGGKRFLQKVAPEQGYLIVLAAIMTGLAVLFATVKVDISVWQIGISSIILLVVYVIGMKIVYTKRAQDVDG
;
A
#
# COMPACT_ATOMS: atom_id res chain seq x y z
N MET A 1 7.41 26.98 17.96
CA MET A 1 6.13 27.34 18.58
C MET A 1 5.67 26.11 19.33
N GLU A 2 5.71 26.10 20.66
CA GLU A 2 5.16 24.98 21.42
C GLU A 2 3.65 24.99 21.24
N MET A 3 3.10 24.02 20.50
CA MET A 3 1.65 23.91 20.33
C MET A 3 1.03 23.43 21.64
N SER A 4 -0.09 24.04 22.06
CA SER A 4 -0.82 23.53 23.21
C SER A 4 -1.32 22.10 22.92
N LEU A 5 -1.34 21.24 23.93
CA LEU A 5 -1.81 19.87 23.80
C LEU A 5 -3.22 19.80 23.19
N SER A 6 -4.11 20.70 23.61
CA SER A 6 -5.48 20.79 23.08
C SER A 6 -5.52 21.11 21.59
N LEU A 7 -4.64 22.02 21.13
CA LEU A 7 -4.53 22.35 19.72
C LEU A 7 -3.97 21.16 18.92
N SER A 8 -2.93 20.49 19.43
CA SER A 8 -2.35 19.30 18.79
C SER A 8 -3.36 18.18 18.63
N ILE A 9 -4.12 17.88 19.69
CA ILE A 9 -5.21 16.87 19.65
C ILE A 9 -6.28 17.31 18.65
N GLY A 10 -6.70 18.58 18.69
CA GLY A 10 -7.71 19.11 17.79
C GLY A 10 -7.32 18.97 16.32
N ILE A 11 -6.09 19.35 15.97
CA ILE A 11 -5.55 19.21 14.61
C ILE A 11 -5.47 17.73 14.21
N PHE A 12 -4.94 16.87 15.08
CA PHE A 12 -4.81 15.44 14.79
C PHE A 12 -6.16 14.78 14.49
N VAL A 13 -7.16 15.03 15.35
CA VAL A 13 -8.51 14.48 15.16
C VAL A 13 -9.15 15.02 13.89
N ALA A 14 -9.03 16.32 13.62
CA ALA A 14 -9.56 16.92 12.40
C ALA A 14 -8.92 16.33 11.14
N SER A 15 -7.60 16.13 11.13
CA SER A 15 -6.88 15.48 10.04
C SER A 15 -7.31 14.03 9.85
N ALA A 16 -7.44 13.26 10.94
CA ALA A 16 -7.88 11.86 10.87
C ALA A 16 -9.29 11.74 10.28
N VAL A 17 -10.22 12.59 10.73
CA VAL A 17 -11.59 12.64 10.17
C VAL A 17 -11.57 13.00 8.68
N ALA A 18 -10.76 13.98 8.28
CA ALA A 18 -10.61 14.34 6.88
C ALA A 18 -10.08 13.17 6.04
N VAL A 19 -9.06 12.45 6.51
CA VAL A 19 -8.52 11.27 5.82
C VAL A 19 -9.59 10.19 5.65
N ILE A 20 -10.37 9.89 6.68
CA ILE A 20 -11.47 8.90 6.61
C ILE A 20 -12.53 9.34 5.60
N TYR A 21 -12.94 10.61 5.67
CA TYR A 21 -13.97 11.16 4.78
C TYR A 21 -13.53 11.14 3.31
N PHE A 22 -12.37 11.71 3.01
CA PHE A 22 -11.85 11.77 1.65
C PHE A 22 -11.43 10.39 1.11
N GLY A 23 -10.93 9.50 1.97
CA GLY A 23 -10.64 8.11 1.61
C GLY A 23 -11.90 7.35 1.17
N SER A 24 -13.02 7.58 1.87
CA SER A 24 -14.33 7.00 1.49
C SER A 24 -14.84 7.53 0.15
N LEU A 25 -14.68 8.84 -0.09
CA LEU A 25 -15.03 9.44 -1.38
C LEU A 25 -14.14 8.92 -2.50
N LEU A 26 -12.84 8.78 -2.25
CA LEU A 26 -11.87 8.27 -3.21
C LEU A 26 -12.25 6.85 -3.70
N ALA A 27 -12.65 5.96 -2.78
CA ALA A 27 -13.13 4.63 -3.15
C ALA A 27 -14.39 4.71 -4.05
N LYS A 28 -15.39 5.52 -3.64
CA LYS A 28 -16.64 5.70 -4.40
C LYS A 28 -16.39 6.25 -5.81
N TYR A 29 -15.56 7.27 -5.94
CA TYR A 29 -15.26 7.88 -7.23
C TYR A 29 -14.26 7.05 -8.05
N GLY A 30 -13.45 6.21 -7.41
CA GLY A 30 -12.63 5.20 -8.09
C GLY A 30 -13.48 4.22 -8.89
N ASP A 31 -14.56 3.68 -8.30
CA ASP A 31 -15.48 2.80 -9.03
C ASP A 31 -16.19 3.52 -10.19
N ALA A 32 -16.59 4.78 -9.98
CA ALA A 32 -17.16 5.59 -11.04
C ALA A 32 -16.16 5.83 -12.18
N LEU A 33 -14.89 6.13 -11.85
CA LEU A 33 -13.81 6.31 -12.81
C LEU A 33 -13.60 5.02 -13.62
N ALA A 34 -13.53 3.86 -12.96
CA ALA A 34 -13.38 2.57 -13.62
C ALA A 34 -14.48 2.28 -14.64
N THR A 35 -15.71 2.71 -14.33
CA THR A 35 -16.89 2.54 -15.19
C THR A 35 -16.87 3.51 -16.37
N LEU A 36 -16.56 4.78 -16.12
CA LEU A 36 -16.60 5.84 -17.14
C LEU A 36 -15.42 5.76 -18.13
N THR A 37 -14.24 5.33 -17.68
CA THR A 37 -13.05 5.23 -18.54
C THR A 37 -12.86 3.87 -19.18
N GLY A 38 -13.55 2.83 -18.68
CA GLY A 38 -13.35 1.44 -19.10
C GLY A 38 -12.04 0.81 -18.58
N TRP A 39 -11.30 1.46 -17.68
CA TRP A 39 -10.02 0.95 -17.16
C TRP A 39 -10.17 -0.33 -16.30
N GLY A 40 -11.38 -0.62 -15.85
CA GLY A 40 -11.72 -1.80 -15.06
C GLY A 40 -11.39 -1.64 -13.57
N ARG A 41 -12.24 -2.22 -12.73
CA ARG A 41 -12.21 -2.05 -11.27
C ARG A 41 -10.89 -2.50 -10.63
N LEU A 42 -10.25 -3.55 -11.16
CA LEU A 42 -8.97 -4.01 -10.64
C LEU A 42 -7.90 -2.93 -10.78
N PHE A 43 -7.73 -2.35 -11.98
CA PHE A 43 -6.70 -1.32 -12.22
C PHE A 43 -6.91 -0.10 -11.33
N VAL A 44 -8.15 0.41 -11.27
CA VAL A 44 -8.44 1.59 -10.45
C VAL A 44 -8.26 1.28 -8.95
N GLY A 45 -8.72 0.13 -8.48
CA GLY A 45 -8.57 -0.28 -7.08
C GLY A 45 -7.13 -0.58 -6.67
N SER A 46 -6.42 -1.43 -7.42
CA SER A 46 -5.08 -1.91 -7.07
C SER A 46 -3.96 -0.94 -7.37
N LEU A 47 -4.18 0.05 -8.25
CA LEU A 47 -3.17 1.06 -8.57
C LEU A 47 -3.60 2.44 -8.09
N LEU A 48 -4.68 3.01 -8.59
CA LEU A 48 -5.00 4.41 -8.30
C LEU A 48 -5.45 4.63 -6.86
N VAL A 49 -6.42 3.84 -6.39
CA VAL A 49 -6.90 3.91 -5.02
C VAL A 49 -5.79 3.51 -4.06
N ALA A 50 -5.11 2.39 -4.32
CA ALA A 50 -4.00 1.92 -3.49
C ALA A 50 -2.84 2.95 -3.37
N LEU A 51 -2.46 3.61 -4.47
CA LEU A 51 -1.44 4.67 -4.43
C LEU A 51 -1.92 5.86 -3.61
N ALA A 52 -3.15 6.32 -3.85
CA ALA A 52 -3.69 7.49 -3.17
C ALA A 52 -3.88 7.25 -1.66
N THR A 53 -4.26 6.04 -1.23
CA THR A 53 -4.32 5.70 0.19
C THR A 53 -2.94 5.49 0.81
N SER A 54 -1.89 5.27 0.02
CA SER A 54 -0.50 5.09 0.48
C SER A 54 0.31 6.41 0.50
N LEU A 55 -0.29 7.53 0.07
CA LEU A 55 0.35 8.85 0.08
C LEU A 55 0.69 9.35 1.50
N PRO A 56 -0.17 9.16 2.53
CA PRO A 56 0.18 9.52 3.90
C PRO A 56 1.45 8.80 4.38
N GLU A 57 1.55 7.50 4.12
CA GLU A 57 2.73 6.68 4.45
C GLU A 57 3.95 7.17 3.68
N LEU A 58 3.82 7.46 2.39
CA LEU A 58 4.92 8.06 1.62
C LEU A 58 5.39 9.38 2.23
N SER A 59 4.46 10.23 2.70
CA SER A 59 4.78 11.48 3.37
C SER A 59 5.51 11.26 4.70
N THR A 60 5.06 10.31 5.52
CA THR A 60 5.72 9.90 6.77
C THR A 60 7.12 9.38 6.50
N ASN A 61 7.27 8.50 5.51
CA ASN A 61 8.56 7.90 5.12
C ASN A 61 9.55 8.94 4.59
N ILE A 62 9.10 9.89 3.75
CA ILE A 62 9.92 11.02 3.29
C ILE A 62 10.34 11.89 4.47
N SER A 63 9.42 12.14 5.42
CA SER A 63 9.71 12.96 6.59
C SER A 63 10.77 12.29 7.47
N ALA A 64 10.67 10.98 7.69
CA ALA A 64 11.60 10.17 8.47
C ALA A 64 13.05 10.24 7.96
N VAL A 65 13.24 10.27 6.64
CA VAL A 65 14.58 10.38 6.03
C VAL A 65 15.08 11.81 5.88
N ARG A 66 14.18 12.81 5.91
CA ARG A 66 14.52 14.25 5.84
C ARG A 66 14.76 14.89 7.21
N LEU A 67 14.59 14.16 8.31
CA LEU A 67 14.97 14.63 9.64
C LEU A 67 16.46 14.98 9.71
N ALA A 68 16.83 15.90 10.60
CA ALA A 68 18.22 16.32 10.83
C ALA A 68 19.17 15.14 11.13
N THR A 69 18.62 14.06 11.69
CA THR A 69 19.24 12.74 11.71
C THR A 69 18.26 11.77 11.03
N PRO A 70 18.58 11.21 9.86
CA PRO A 70 17.72 10.24 9.19
C PRO A 70 17.40 9.07 10.12
N ASN A 71 16.14 8.67 10.20
CA ASN A 71 15.71 7.51 10.98
C ASN A 71 15.04 6.47 10.06
N PRO A 72 15.83 5.59 9.40
CA PRO A 72 15.30 4.53 8.55
C PRO A 72 14.44 3.51 9.30
N GLU A 73 14.67 3.33 10.61
CA GLU A 73 13.90 2.40 11.44
C GLU A 73 12.45 2.89 11.59
N LEU A 74 12.24 4.20 11.67
CA LEU A 74 10.89 4.78 11.70
C LEU A 74 10.14 4.54 10.39
N ALA A 75 10.83 4.63 9.25
CA ALA A 75 10.24 4.33 7.94
C ALA A 75 9.88 2.84 7.79
N LEU A 76 10.77 1.94 8.25
CA LEU A 76 10.49 0.51 8.27
C LEU A 76 9.30 0.17 9.20
N GLY A 77 9.26 0.78 10.39
CA GLY A 77 8.17 0.61 11.34
C GLY A 77 6.82 1.08 10.80
N ASP A 78 6.78 2.21 10.09
CA ASP A 78 5.59 2.72 9.40
C ASP A 78 5.08 1.73 8.35
N VAL A 79 5.95 1.31 7.41
CA VAL A 79 5.55 0.40 6.31
C VAL A 79 5.06 -0.95 6.83
N PHE A 80 5.80 -1.58 7.74
CA PHE A 80 5.41 -2.89 8.27
C PHE A 80 4.22 -2.80 9.23
N GLY A 81 4.13 -1.74 10.03
CA GLY A 81 2.99 -1.46 10.91
C GLY A 81 1.69 -1.27 10.12
N SER A 82 1.73 -0.48 9.03
CA SER A 82 0.59 -0.27 8.14
C SER A 82 0.16 -1.56 7.43
N ASN A 83 1.10 -2.40 7.00
CA ASN A 83 0.78 -3.73 6.47
C ASN A 83 0.09 -4.63 7.50
N MET A 84 0.57 -4.63 8.76
CA MET A 84 -0.08 -5.39 9.84
C MET A 84 -1.48 -4.87 10.15
N ALA A 85 -1.67 -3.55 10.19
CA ALA A 85 -2.98 -2.93 10.39
C ALA A 85 -3.95 -3.30 9.26
N ASN A 86 -3.49 -3.29 8.00
CA ASN A 86 -4.30 -3.71 6.86
C ASN A 86 -4.73 -5.18 6.96
N MET A 87 -3.84 -6.08 7.38
CA MET A 87 -4.19 -7.49 7.61
C MET A 87 -5.17 -7.66 8.77
N PHE A 88 -5.01 -6.89 9.85
CA PHE A 88 -5.95 -6.88 10.97
C PHE A 88 -7.35 -6.42 10.54
N ILE A 89 -7.44 -5.31 9.81
CA ILE A 89 -8.71 -4.80 9.27
C ILE A 89 -9.36 -5.86 8.36
N LEU A 90 -8.58 -6.48 7.47
CA LEU A 90 -9.05 -7.57 6.61
C LEU A 90 -9.64 -8.72 7.43
N ALA A 91 -8.96 -9.14 8.49
CA ALA A 91 -9.42 -10.21 9.38
C ALA A 91 -10.73 -9.82 10.10
N VAL A 92 -10.83 -8.60 10.61
CA VAL A 92 -12.06 -8.08 11.24
C VAL A 92 -13.21 -8.07 10.24
N VAL A 93 -13.01 -7.55 9.03
CA VAL A 93 -14.03 -7.54 7.96
C VAL A 93 -14.44 -8.96 7.59
N ALA A 94 -13.50 -9.89 7.45
CA ALA A 94 -13.80 -11.29 7.15
C ALA A 94 -14.64 -11.95 8.25
N LEU A 95 -14.34 -11.68 9.52
CA LEU A 95 -15.11 -12.18 10.66
C LEU A 95 -16.52 -11.59 10.70
N MET A 96 -16.66 -10.30 10.43
CA MET A 96 -17.96 -9.60 10.48
C MET A 96 -18.87 -9.89 9.28
N PHE A 97 -18.30 -10.01 8.08
CA PHE A 97 -19.08 -9.98 6.83
C PHE A 97 -18.89 -11.21 5.92
N GLY A 98 -18.00 -12.16 6.24
CA GLY A 98 -17.54 -13.11 5.23
C GLY A 98 -17.25 -14.55 5.65
N GLY A 99 -17.11 -14.88 6.93
CA GLY A 99 -16.90 -16.25 7.45
C GLY A 99 -15.90 -17.10 6.63
N LYS A 100 -16.03 -18.44 6.66
CA LYS A 100 -15.14 -19.40 5.95
C LYS A 100 -14.95 -19.15 4.43
N ARG A 101 -15.73 -18.27 3.79
CA ARG A 101 -15.78 -18.07 2.33
C ARG A 101 -15.11 -16.79 1.84
N PHE A 102 -14.76 -15.85 2.71
CA PHE A 102 -14.20 -14.56 2.31
C PHE A 102 -12.88 -14.71 1.54
N LEU A 103 -11.98 -15.56 2.04
CA LEU A 103 -10.69 -15.86 1.39
C LEU A 103 -10.81 -16.87 0.22
N GLN A 104 -11.97 -17.52 0.07
CA GLN A 104 -12.23 -18.50 -1.00
C GLN A 104 -12.89 -17.87 -2.24
N LYS A 105 -13.39 -16.64 -2.11
CA LYS A 105 -14.01 -15.85 -3.20
C LYS A 105 -13.06 -14.82 -3.81
N VAL A 106 -11.75 -15.07 -3.72
CA VAL A 106 -10.75 -14.24 -4.41
C VAL A 106 -10.86 -14.56 -5.90
N ALA A 107 -11.12 -13.55 -6.73
CA ALA A 107 -11.16 -13.76 -8.18
C ALA A 107 -9.77 -14.23 -8.65
N PRO A 108 -9.68 -15.14 -9.65
CA PRO A 108 -8.40 -15.60 -10.17
C PRO A 108 -7.45 -14.45 -10.53
N GLU A 109 -8.00 -13.35 -11.08
CA GLU A 109 -7.25 -12.15 -11.43
C GLU A 109 -6.57 -11.46 -10.24
N GLN A 110 -7.12 -11.61 -9.02
CA GLN A 110 -6.56 -11.07 -7.78
C GLN A 110 -5.42 -11.93 -7.22
N GLY A 111 -5.30 -13.19 -7.65
CA GLY A 111 -4.25 -14.11 -7.20
C GLY A 111 -2.84 -13.59 -7.50
N TYR A 112 -2.64 -13.01 -8.70
CA TYR A 112 -1.35 -12.43 -9.07
C TYR A 112 -0.94 -11.24 -8.20
N LEU A 113 -1.89 -10.40 -7.78
CA LEU A 113 -1.63 -9.29 -6.86
C LEU A 113 -1.24 -9.79 -5.47
N ILE A 114 -1.91 -10.83 -4.97
CA ILE A 114 -1.59 -11.44 -3.66
C ILE A 114 -0.17 -12.00 -3.68
N VAL A 115 0.18 -12.75 -4.72
CA VAL A 115 1.53 -13.31 -4.89
C VAL A 115 2.58 -12.21 -4.98
N LEU A 116 2.32 -11.15 -5.76
CA LEU A 116 3.24 -10.01 -5.85
C LEU A 116 3.42 -9.31 -4.51
N ALA A 117 2.33 -9.07 -3.77
CA ALA A 117 2.39 -8.46 -2.44
C ALA A 117 3.20 -9.31 -1.45
N ALA A 118 3.03 -10.65 -1.49
CA ALA A 118 3.78 -11.58 -0.67
C ALA A 118 5.28 -11.59 -1.02
N ILE A 119 5.63 -11.61 -2.31
CA ILE A 119 7.02 -11.52 -2.78
C ILE A 119 7.66 -10.20 -2.36
N MET A 120 6.98 -9.07 -2.59
CA MET A 120 7.47 -7.74 -2.22
C MET A 120 7.73 -7.63 -0.71
N THR A 121 6.78 -8.09 0.11
CA THR A 121 6.92 -8.06 1.57
C THR A 121 8.05 -8.99 2.02
N GLY A 122 8.15 -10.20 1.44
CA GLY A 122 9.21 -11.15 1.75
C GLY A 122 10.60 -10.62 1.40
N LEU A 123 10.76 -9.98 0.25
CA LEU A 123 12.03 -9.34 -0.15
C LEU A 123 12.39 -8.19 0.79
N ALA A 124 11.42 -7.35 1.17
CA ALA A 124 11.65 -6.27 2.13
C ALA A 124 12.14 -6.80 3.49
N VAL A 125 11.51 -7.85 4.01
CA VAL A 125 11.94 -8.53 5.25
C VAL A 125 13.33 -9.14 5.08
N LEU A 126 13.60 -9.82 3.97
CA LEU A 126 14.91 -10.41 3.69
C LEU A 126 16.01 -9.35 3.68
N PHE A 127 15.82 -8.23 2.98
CA PHE A 127 16.80 -7.17 2.92
C PHE A 127 17.01 -6.48 4.27
N ALA A 128 15.94 -6.29 5.05
CA ALA A 128 16.02 -5.72 6.39
C ALA A 128 16.76 -6.65 7.38
N THR A 129 16.60 -7.97 7.26
CA THR A 129 17.21 -8.96 8.17
C THR A 129 18.65 -9.30 7.82
N VAL A 130 18.96 -9.46 6.52
CA VAL A 130 20.31 -9.77 6.03
C VAL A 130 21.22 -8.54 6.10
N LYS A 131 20.67 -7.33 6.22
CA LYS A 131 21.41 -6.05 6.23
C LYS A 131 22.34 -5.94 5.02
N VAL A 132 21.78 -6.12 3.82
CA VAL A 132 22.52 -6.01 2.56
C VAL A 132 23.07 -4.59 2.41
N ASP A 133 24.38 -4.42 2.57
CA ASP A 133 25.07 -3.13 2.50
C ASP A 133 25.70 -2.87 1.12
N ILE A 134 24.95 -3.19 0.06
CA ILE A 134 25.38 -2.94 -1.31
C ILE A 134 24.62 -1.71 -1.81
N SER A 135 25.35 -0.65 -2.14
CA SER A 135 24.79 0.58 -2.68
C SER A 135 25.41 0.94 -4.02
N VAL A 136 24.60 1.54 -4.89
CA VAL A 136 25.04 2.20 -6.11
C VAL A 136 24.79 3.69 -5.89
N TRP A 137 25.87 4.47 -5.80
CA TRP A 137 25.79 5.88 -5.39
C TRP A 137 25.18 6.05 -3.99
N GLN A 138 23.97 6.61 -3.90
CA GLN A 138 23.22 6.82 -2.65
C GLN A 138 22.01 5.89 -2.54
N ILE A 139 21.86 4.96 -3.49
CA ILE A 139 20.68 4.09 -3.59
C ILE A 139 21.11 2.67 -3.24
N GLY A 140 20.52 2.12 -2.17
CA GLY A 140 20.69 0.71 -1.82
C GLY A 140 20.17 -0.21 -2.93
N ILE A 141 20.90 -1.27 -3.25
CA ILE A 141 20.51 -2.23 -4.30
C ILE A 141 19.15 -2.87 -3.98
N SER A 142 18.83 -3.02 -2.69
CA SER A 142 17.55 -3.49 -2.18
C SER A 142 16.37 -2.66 -2.72
N SER A 143 16.48 -1.33 -2.69
CA SER A 143 15.45 -0.42 -3.21
C SER A 143 15.26 -0.56 -4.72
N ILE A 144 16.36 -0.74 -5.46
CA ILE A 144 16.32 -0.96 -6.92
C ILE A 144 15.62 -2.28 -7.22
N ILE A 145 15.98 -3.36 -6.51
CA ILE A 145 15.36 -4.67 -6.68
C ILE A 145 13.86 -4.60 -6.38
N LEU A 146 13.45 -3.99 -5.27
CA LEU A 146 12.04 -3.82 -4.91
C LEU A 146 11.27 -3.05 -5.99
N LEU A 147 11.84 -1.95 -6.51
CA LEU A 147 11.22 -1.18 -7.58
C LEU A 147 11.06 -1.99 -8.87
N VAL A 148 12.10 -2.71 -9.28
CA VAL A 148 12.08 -3.55 -10.48
C VAL A 148 11.05 -4.68 -10.34
N VAL A 149 11.02 -5.36 -9.20
CA VAL A 149 10.04 -6.42 -8.92
C VAL A 149 8.62 -5.87 -8.92
N TYR A 150 8.38 -4.69 -8.35
CA TYR A 150 7.07 -4.03 -8.40
C TYR A 150 6.64 -3.75 -9.85
N VAL A 151 7.50 -3.10 -10.65
CA VAL A 151 7.16 -2.73 -12.04
C VAL A 151 6.91 -3.96 -12.91
N ILE A 152 7.81 -4.96 -12.84
CA ILE A 152 7.66 -6.20 -13.59
C ILE A 152 6.42 -6.97 -13.12
N GLY A 153 6.21 -7.09 -11.82
CA GLY A 153 5.06 -7.77 -11.24
C GLY A 153 3.74 -7.15 -11.66
N MET A 154 3.62 -5.82 -11.59
CA MET A 154 2.42 -5.10 -12.03
C MET A 154 2.19 -5.28 -13.54
N LYS A 155 3.25 -5.29 -14.37
CA LYS A 155 3.14 -5.59 -15.80
C LYS A 155 2.59 -7.01 -16.04
N ILE A 156 3.06 -8.00 -15.29
CA ILE A 156 2.57 -9.39 -15.36
C ILE A 156 1.08 -9.45 -14.98
N VAL A 157 0.71 -8.85 -13.84
CA VAL A 157 -0.68 -8.80 -13.36
C VAL A 157 -1.62 -8.28 -14.45
N TYR A 158 -1.26 -7.17 -15.09
CA TYR A 158 -2.13 -6.57 -16.11
C TYR A 158 -2.11 -7.29 -17.46
N THR A 159 -0.99 -7.91 -17.83
CA THR A 159 -0.89 -8.64 -19.10
C THR A 159 -1.61 -9.98 -19.02
N LYS A 160 -1.48 -10.70 -17.89
CA LYS A 160 -2.18 -11.99 -17.70
C LYS A 160 -3.69 -11.82 -17.59
N ARG A 161 -4.14 -10.74 -16.94
CA ARG A 161 -5.57 -10.38 -16.92
C ARG A 161 -6.15 -10.18 -18.32
N ALA A 162 -5.45 -9.49 -19.23
CA ALA A 162 -5.97 -9.25 -20.58
C ALA A 162 -6.23 -10.58 -21.33
N GLN A 163 -5.42 -11.61 -21.05
CA GLN A 163 -5.57 -12.94 -21.66
C GLN A 163 -6.77 -13.71 -21.09
N ASP A 164 -7.10 -13.53 -19.80
CA ASP A 164 -8.21 -14.22 -19.14
C ASP A 164 -9.59 -13.59 -19.42
N VAL A 165 -9.64 -12.35 -19.93
CA VAL A 165 -10.89 -11.65 -20.28
C VAL A 165 -11.34 -11.93 -21.73
N ASP A 166 -10.40 -12.28 -22.62
CA ASP A 166 -10.63 -12.48 -24.05
C ASP A 166 -10.79 -13.97 -24.46
N GLY A 167 -10.80 -14.90 -23.50
CA GLY A 167 -10.94 -16.36 -23.70
C GLY A 167 -12.22 -16.93 -23.10
#